data_AF-A0A7W1B6L8-F1
#
_entry.id   AF-A0A7W1B6L8-F1
#
_cell.length_a   1.000
_cell.length_b   1.000
_cell.length_c   1.000
_cell.angle_alpha   90.00
_cell.angle_beta   90.00
_cell.angle_gamma   90.00
#
_symmetry.space_group_name_H-M   'P 1'
#
loop_
_entity.id
_entity.type
_entity.pdbx_description
1 polymer ?
#
loop_
_entity_poly.entity_id
_entity_poly.type
_entity_poly.pdbx_seq_one_letter_code
_entity_poly.pdbx_strand_id
1 'polypeptide(L)'
;MTALAKPRLRGVSHQIAFYVAVVSGVTLVAALAFSGRTIGAITVYAIFLAGMFGVSASFHRNDWGPRAFGWWRRADHSMIFACIAGTYTPLCLLALEPPTSTRLLTLAWTGAGLGILRAMFWPGAPRLITALLYVAVGWVMV
;
A
#
# COMPACT_ATOMS: atom_id res chain seq x y z
N MET A 1 19.23 22.73 -19.74
CA MET A 1 18.53 22.55 -18.45
C MET A 1 19.28 21.50 -17.64
N THR A 2 19.90 21.89 -16.52
CA THR A 2 20.52 20.95 -15.58
C THR A 2 19.43 20.08 -14.97
N ALA A 3 19.56 18.76 -15.07
CA ALA A 3 18.65 17.84 -14.40
C ALA A 3 18.70 18.11 -12.89
N LEU A 4 17.57 18.45 -12.28
CA LEU A 4 17.48 18.62 -10.83
C LEU A 4 17.83 17.29 -10.15
N ALA A 5 18.67 17.36 -9.13
CA ALA A 5 19.08 16.19 -8.36
C ALA A 5 17.87 15.47 -7.76
N LYS A 6 17.89 14.12 -7.76
CA LYS A 6 16.82 13.29 -7.22
C LYS A 6 16.58 13.62 -5.73
N PRO A 7 15.35 13.98 -5.30
CA PRO A 7 15.07 14.34 -3.91
C PRO A 7 15.35 13.18 -2.95
N ARG A 8 16.36 13.33 -2.07
CA ARG A 8 16.83 12.24 -1.19
C ARG A 8 15.89 11.96 -0.01
N LEU A 9 15.30 13.01 0.56
CA LEU A 9 14.48 12.90 1.78
C LEU A 9 13.26 12.00 1.61
N ARG A 10 12.64 11.98 0.41
CA ARG A 10 11.49 11.10 0.11
C ARG A 10 11.83 9.62 0.23
N GLY A 11 12.99 9.21 -0.26
CA GLY A 11 13.43 7.83 -0.15
C GLY A 11 13.85 7.45 1.28
N VAL A 12 14.50 8.39 2.00
CA VAL A 12 14.96 8.15 3.37
C VAL A 12 13.79 8.03 4.34
N SER A 13 12.77 8.89 4.24
CA SER A 13 11.58 8.80 5.10
C SER A 13 10.88 7.46 4.94
N HIS A 14 10.72 6.97 3.70
CA HIS A 14 10.08 5.67 3.44
C HIS A 14 10.96 4.51 3.90
N GLN A 15 12.29 4.62 3.78
CA GLN A 15 13.19 3.58 4.29
C GLN A 15 13.09 3.45 5.82
N ILE A 16 13.03 4.57 6.54
CA ILE A 16 12.83 4.57 8.00
C ILE A 16 11.45 3.98 8.32
N ALA A 17 10.40 4.43 7.63
CA ALA A 17 9.05 3.94 7.82
C ALA A 17 8.91 2.44 7.53
N PHE A 18 9.68 1.89 6.59
CA PHE A 18 9.74 0.44 6.33
C PHE A 18 10.20 -0.33 7.56
N TYR A 19 11.33 0.05 8.16
CA TYR A 19 11.83 -0.65 9.35
C TYR A 19 10.89 -0.49 10.54
N VAL A 20 10.32 0.70 10.74
CA VAL A 20 9.29 0.92 11.78
C VAL A 20 8.09 0.01 11.52
N ALA A 21 7.56 -0.03 10.29
CA ALA A 21 6.41 -0.87 9.94
C ALA A 21 6.68 -2.37 10.15
N VAL A 22 7.87 -2.85 9.79
CA VAL A 22 8.27 -4.25 10.02
C VAL A 22 8.34 -4.56 11.51
N VAL A 23 9.05 -3.74 12.29
CA VAL A 23 9.20 -3.96 13.73
C VAL A 23 7.85 -3.88 14.42
N SER A 24 7.08 -2.81 14.21
CA SER A 24 5.76 -2.63 14.80
C SER A 24 4.78 -3.73 14.36
N GLY A 25 4.81 -4.15 13.10
CA GLY A 25 3.96 -5.22 12.58
C GLY A 25 4.27 -6.57 13.21
N VAL A 26 5.55 -6.94 13.28
CA VAL A 26 6.00 -8.19 13.92
C VAL A 26 5.71 -8.17 15.42
N THR A 27 6.02 -7.08 16.11
CA THR A 27 5.74 -6.93 17.54
C THR A 27 4.24 -7.01 17.81
N LEU A 28 3.42 -6.36 17.00
CA LEU A 28 1.97 -6.44 17.13
C LEU A 28 1.53 -7.89 16.96
N VAL A 29 1.85 -8.55 15.84
CA VAL A 29 1.46 -9.95 15.60
C VAL A 29 1.95 -10.90 16.71
N ALA A 30 3.19 -10.75 17.18
CA ALA A 30 3.77 -11.61 18.22
C ALA A 30 3.17 -11.37 19.61
N ALA A 31 2.72 -10.13 19.91
CA ALA A 31 2.08 -9.79 21.18
C ALA A 31 0.61 -10.23 21.23
N LEU A 32 0.01 -10.61 20.10
CA LEU A 32 -1.39 -11.01 20.03
C LEU A 32 -1.57 -12.48 20.47
N ALA A 33 -2.09 -12.70 21.68
CA ALA A 33 -2.63 -14.00 22.12
C ALA A 33 -4.09 -14.21 21.62
N PHE A 34 -4.41 -13.75 20.41
CA PHE A 34 -5.77 -13.72 19.87
C PHE A 34 -6.06 -14.88 18.91
N SER A 35 -7.32 -14.98 18.47
CA SER A 35 -7.76 -15.95 17.46
C SER A 35 -6.95 -15.83 16.15
N GLY A 36 -6.85 -16.94 15.41
CA GLY A 36 -6.20 -16.96 14.10
C GLY A 36 -6.76 -15.94 13.10
N ARG A 37 -8.05 -15.57 13.24
CA ARG A 37 -8.68 -14.49 12.48
C ARG A 37 -8.01 -13.13 12.73
N THR A 38 -7.72 -12.82 13.99
CA THR A 38 -7.08 -11.56 14.40
C THR A 38 -5.64 -11.50 13.88
N ILE A 39 -4.89 -12.58 14.09
CA ILE A 39 -3.52 -12.72 13.60
C ILE A 39 -3.47 -12.54 12.08
N GLY A 40 -4.34 -13.23 11.33
CA GLY A 40 -4.39 -13.12 9.88
C GLY A 40 -4.71 -11.71 9.39
N ALA A 41 -5.72 -11.06 9.97
CA ALA A 41 -6.14 -9.73 9.55
C ALA A 41 -5.06 -8.66 9.79
N ILE A 42 -4.39 -8.72 10.94
CA ILE A 42 -3.29 -7.81 11.28
C ILE A 42 -2.05 -8.11 10.43
N THR A 43 -1.76 -9.39 10.16
CA THR A 43 -0.63 -9.79 9.29
C THR A 43 -0.80 -9.23 7.89
N VAL A 44 -2.01 -9.28 7.32
CA VAL A 44 -2.30 -8.68 6.01
C VAL A 44 -1.97 -7.19 6.03
N TYR A 45 -2.45 -6.43 7.01
CA TYR A 45 -2.13 -5.01 7.16
C TYR A 45 -0.62 -4.76 7.24
N ALA A 46 0.07 -5.47 8.13
CA ALA A 46 1.51 -5.31 8.36
C ALA A 46 2.34 -5.56 7.09
N ILE A 47 2.02 -6.61 6.33
CA ILE A 47 2.70 -6.95 5.08
C ILE A 47 2.52 -5.84 4.05
N PHE A 48 1.30 -5.33 3.85
CA PHE A 48 1.07 -4.30 2.84
C PHE A 48 1.66 -2.94 3.23
N LEU A 49 1.62 -2.59 4.52
CA LEU A 49 2.26 -1.37 5.02
C LEU A 49 3.78 -1.40 4.83
N ALA A 50 4.42 -2.49 5.29
CA ALA A 50 5.85 -2.69 5.11
C ALA A 50 6.21 -2.75 3.61
N GLY A 51 5.46 -3.52 2.82
CA GLY A 51 5.68 -3.62 1.37
C GLY A 51 5.60 -2.25 0.68
N MET A 52 4.61 -1.41 1.04
CA MET A 52 4.46 -0.07 0.46
C MET A 52 5.68 0.79 0.72
N PHE A 53 6.13 0.88 1.97
CA PHE A 53 7.32 1.65 2.30
C PHE A 53 8.60 1.05 1.71
N GLY A 54 8.74 -0.28 1.71
CA GLY A 54 9.92 -0.97 1.17
C GLY A 54 10.07 -0.80 -0.35
N VAL A 55 8.97 -0.96 -1.09
CA VAL A 55 8.94 -0.72 -2.54
C VAL A 55 9.24 0.74 -2.85
N SER A 56 8.63 1.67 -2.10
CA SER A 56 8.80 3.09 -2.33
C SER A 56 10.20 3.60 -1.99
N ALA A 57 10.79 3.09 -0.90
CA ALA A 57 12.18 3.31 -0.56
C ALA A 57 13.10 2.82 -1.69
N SER A 58 12.90 1.59 -2.18
CA SER A 58 13.69 1.01 -3.27
C SER A 58 13.59 1.82 -4.56
N PHE A 59 12.40 2.30 -4.91
CA PHE A 59 12.17 3.16 -6.07
C PHE A 59 12.91 4.50 -5.97
N HIS A 60 12.84 5.15 -4.81
CA HIS A 60 13.41 6.49 -4.61
C HIS A 60 14.90 6.51 -4.23
N ARG A 61 15.45 5.44 -3.66
CA ARG A 61 16.85 5.41 -3.19
C ARG A 61 17.85 4.93 -4.23
N ASN A 62 17.44 4.07 -5.16
CA ASN A 62 18.36 3.41 -6.09
C ASN A 62 18.35 4.07 -7.47
N ASP A 63 19.47 3.93 -8.18
CA ASP A 63 19.64 4.40 -9.56
C ASP A 63 19.34 3.26 -10.52
N TRP A 64 18.08 3.17 -10.93
CA TRP A 64 17.60 2.14 -11.83
C TRP A 64 17.80 2.53 -13.29
N GLY A 65 18.22 1.59 -14.13
CA GLY A 65 18.16 1.75 -15.58
C GLY A 65 16.71 1.95 -16.07
N PRO A 66 16.49 2.48 -17.30
CA PRO A 66 15.16 2.92 -17.76
C PRO A 66 14.05 1.88 -17.63
N ARG A 67 14.36 0.61 -17.95
CA ARG A 67 13.41 -0.51 -17.85
C ARG A 67 13.04 -0.79 -16.39
N ALA A 68 14.04 -0.94 -15.51
CA ALA A 68 13.81 -1.20 -14.09
C ALA A 68 13.09 -0.04 -13.41
N PHE A 69 13.44 1.21 -13.75
CA PHE A 69 12.74 2.40 -13.25
C PHE A 69 11.24 2.37 -13.58
N GLY A 70 10.88 1.96 -14.80
CA GLY A 70 9.50 1.79 -15.21
C GLY A 70 8.74 0.77 -14.34
N TRP A 71 9.35 -0.38 -14.06
CA TRP A 71 8.76 -1.43 -13.21
C TRP A 71 8.66 -1.02 -11.74
N TRP A 72 9.67 -0.36 -11.19
CA TRP A 72 9.62 0.14 -9.82
C TRP A 72 8.59 1.24 -9.64
N ARG A 73 8.41 2.14 -10.63
CA ARG A 73 7.33 3.14 -10.61
C ARG A 73 5.95 2.49 -10.64
N ARG A 74 5.80 1.42 -11.42
CA ARG A 74 4.57 0.61 -11.49
C ARG A 74 4.28 -0.03 -10.13
N ALA A 75 5.27 -0.68 -9.53
CA ALA A 75 5.15 -1.31 -8.22
C ALA A 75 4.82 -0.28 -7.11
N ASP A 76 5.52 0.86 -7.08
CA ASP A 76 5.31 1.93 -6.10
C ASP A 76 3.86 2.45 -6.12
N HIS A 77 3.32 2.74 -7.31
CA HIS A 77 1.93 3.17 -7.44
C HIS A 77 0.90 2.08 -7.10
N SER A 78 1.21 0.81 -7.37
CA SER A 78 0.36 -0.33 -7.00
C SER A 78 0.28 -0.52 -5.50
N MET A 79 1.40 -0.35 -4.79
CA MET A 79 1.43 -0.61 -3.36
C MET A 79 0.55 0.35 -2.56
N ILE A 80 0.29 1.55 -3.06
CA ILE A 80 -0.68 2.47 -2.45
C ILE A 80 -2.08 1.83 -2.44
N PHE A 81 -2.54 1.31 -3.58
CA PHE A 81 -3.84 0.63 -3.67
C PHE A 81 -3.90 -0.61 -2.79
N ALA A 82 -2.84 -1.43 -2.82
CA ALA A 82 -2.75 -2.63 -2.00
C ALA A 82 -2.75 -2.30 -0.49
N CYS A 83 -2.06 -1.24 -0.08
CA CYS A 83 -2.03 -0.78 1.30
C CYS A 83 -3.38 -0.23 1.77
N ILE A 84 -4.17 0.44 0.91
CA ILE A 84 -5.52 0.86 1.25
C ILE A 84 -6.39 -0.36 1.60
N ALA A 85 -6.42 -1.39 0.73
CA ALA A 85 -7.16 -2.62 1.01
C ALA A 85 -6.62 -3.40 2.23
N GLY A 86 -5.29 -3.44 2.38
CA GLY A 86 -4.63 -4.02 3.55
C GLY A 86 -5.03 -3.33 4.85
N THR A 87 -5.21 -2.00 4.85
CA THR A 87 -5.67 -1.22 6.01
C THR A 87 -7.11 -1.52 6.37
N TYR A 88 -7.99 -1.68 5.37
CA TYR A 88 -9.39 -2.05 5.63
C TYR A 88 -9.58 -3.47 6.16
N THR A 89 -8.63 -4.38 5.91
CA THR A 89 -8.77 -5.79 6.27
C THR A 89 -8.98 -6.01 7.78
N PRO A 90 -8.12 -5.53 8.69
CA PRO A 90 -8.39 -5.64 10.13
C PRO A 90 -9.60 -4.83 10.58
N LEU A 91 -9.87 -3.66 9.98
CA LEU A 91 -11.06 -2.86 10.33
C LEU A 91 -12.35 -3.62 10.02
N CYS A 92 -12.47 -4.19 8.82
CA CYS A 92 -13.66 -4.95 8.43
C CYS A 92 -13.78 -6.27 9.18
N LEU A 93 -12.67 -7.00 9.36
CA LEU A 93 -12.72 -8.32 9.97
C LEU A 93 -12.82 -8.28 11.49
N LEU A 94 -12.41 -7.21 12.17
CA LEU A 94 -12.35 -7.17 13.63
C LEU A 94 -13.32 -6.16 14.26
N ALA A 95 -13.70 -5.10 13.54
CA ALA A 95 -14.57 -4.04 14.08
C ALA A 95 -15.99 -4.05 13.51
N LEU A 96 -16.26 -4.79 12.44
CA LEU A 96 -17.55 -4.76 11.74
C LEU A 96 -18.19 -6.15 11.65
N GLU A 97 -19.52 -6.18 11.73
CA GLU A 97 -20.32 -7.39 11.54
C GLU A 97 -20.74 -7.57 10.06
N PRO A 98 -20.91 -8.82 9.60
CA PRO A 98 -21.58 -9.09 8.33
C PRO A 98 -23.03 -8.55 8.33
N PRO A 99 -23.56 -8.11 7.17
CA PRO A 99 -22.96 -8.16 5.85
C PRO A 99 -22.05 -6.97 5.52
N THR A 100 -22.00 -5.94 6.38
CA THR A 100 -21.27 -4.69 6.12
C THR A 100 -19.76 -4.95 5.97
N SER A 101 -19.17 -5.75 6.86
CA SER A 101 -17.76 -6.13 6.77
C SER A 101 -17.41 -6.76 5.42
N THR A 102 -18.20 -7.72 4.96
CA THR A 102 -17.99 -8.40 3.68
C THR A 102 -18.10 -7.42 2.51
N ARG A 103 -19.13 -6.57 2.47
CA ARG A 103 -19.31 -5.60 1.37
C ARG A 103 -18.14 -4.62 1.27
N LEU A 104 -17.73 -4.04 2.39
CA LEU A 104 -16.63 -3.07 2.42
C LEU A 104 -15.30 -3.73 2.05
N LEU A 105 -15.03 -4.93 2.57
CA LEU A 105 -13.82 -5.67 2.24
C LEU A 105 -13.76 -6.04 0.76
N THR A 106 -14.87 -6.52 0.19
CA THR A 106 -14.97 -6.80 -1.25
C THR A 106 -14.75 -5.53 -2.07
N LEU A 107 -15.44 -4.43 -1.76
CA LEU A 107 -15.32 -3.18 -2.50
C LEU A 107 -13.89 -2.61 -2.44
N ALA A 108 -13.27 -2.65 -1.26
CA ALA A 108 -11.88 -2.25 -1.06
C ALA A 108 -10.90 -3.06 -1.92
N TRP A 109 -10.98 -4.40 -1.86
CA TRP A 109 -10.07 -5.27 -2.59
C TRP A 109 -10.30 -5.24 -4.10
N THR A 110 -11.56 -5.15 -4.54
CA THR A 110 -11.88 -4.96 -5.97
C THR A 110 -11.36 -3.61 -6.46
N GLY A 111 -11.60 -2.52 -5.72
CA GLY A 111 -11.09 -1.19 -6.05
C GLY A 111 -9.57 -1.14 -6.09
N ALA A 112 -8.90 -1.78 -5.14
CA ALA A 112 -7.44 -1.91 -5.13
C ALA A 112 -6.94 -2.71 -6.34
N GLY A 113 -7.60 -3.81 -6.69
CA GLY A 113 -7.31 -4.58 -7.90
C GLY A 113 -7.37 -3.72 -9.16
N LEU A 114 -8.45 -2.96 -9.35
CA LEU A 114 -8.59 -2.03 -10.48
C LEU A 114 -7.49 -0.96 -10.49
N GLY A 115 -7.16 -0.41 -9.31
CA GLY A 115 -6.07 0.56 -9.17
C GLY A 115 -4.69 -0.02 -9.52
N ILE A 116 -4.41 -1.26 -9.09
CA ILE A 116 -3.19 -2.00 -9.43
C ILE A 116 -3.14 -2.27 -10.94
N LEU A 117 -4.23 -2.73 -11.55
CA LEU A 117 -4.31 -2.92 -13.00
C LEU A 117 -4.03 -1.61 -13.74
N ARG A 118 -4.62 -0.48 -13.30
CA ARG A 118 -4.33 0.84 -13.85
C ARG A 118 -2.85 1.19 -13.70
N ALA A 119 -2.25 0.97 -12.53
CA ALA A 119 -0.84 1.26 -12.27
C ALA A 119 0.07 0.40 -13.17
N MET A 120 -0.29 -0.87 -13.40
CA MET A 120 0.43 -1.78 -14.28
C MET A 120 0.29 -1.39 -15.74
N PHE A 121 -0.91 -1.21 -16.26
CA PHE A 121 -1.13 -1.11 -17.70
C PHE A 121 -1.13 0.33 -18.23
N TRP A 122 -1.38 1.32 -17.38
CA TRP A 122 -1.41 2.74 -17.75
C TRP A 122 -0.53 3.61 -16.83
N PRO A 123 0.80 3.40 -16.83
CA PRO A 123 1.71 4.11 -15.94
C PRO A 123 1.82 5.62 -16.23
N GLY A 124 1.35 6.07 -17.39
CA GLY A 124 1.31 7.46 -17.82
C GLY A 124 -0.02 8.17 -17.61
N ALA A 125 -0.99 7.56 -16.89
CA ALA A 125 -2.29 8.21 -16.73
C ALA A 125 -2.16 9.58 -16.00
N PRO A 126 -3.06 10.53 -16.29
CA PRO A 126 -3.10 11.82 -15.64
C PRO A 126 -3.05 11.72 -14.11
N ARG A 127 -2.30 12.66 -13.49
CA ARG A 127 -2.14 12.70 -12.03
C ARG A 127 -3.48 12.80 -11.31
N LEU A 128 -4.41 13.61 -11.85
CA LEU A 128 -5.75 13.79 -11.29
C LEU A 128 -6.52 12.46 -11.22
N ILE A 129 -6.56 11.70 -12.32
CA ILE A 129 -7.24 10.39 -12.35
C ILE A 129 -6.67 9.47 -11.29
N THR A 130 -5.33 9.42 -11.19
CA THR A 130 -4.66 8.58 -10.20
C THR A 130 -5.02 8.97 -8.77
N ALA A 131 -4.99 10.27 -8.46
CA ALA A 131 -5.33 10.80 -7.15
C ALA A 131 -6.80 10.53 -6.80
N LEU A 132 -7.72 10.74 -7.74
CA LEU A 132 -9.14 10.46 -7.53
C LEU A 132 -9.39 8.97 -7.29
N LEU A 133 -8.68 8.07 -7.98
CA LEU A 133 -8.78 6.63 -7.71
C LEU A 133 -8.29 6.28 -6.29
N TYR A 134 -7.18 6.88 -5.83
CA TYR A 134 -6.72 6.67 -4.46
C TYR A 134 -7.76 7.13 -3.43
N VAL A 135 -8.33 8.32 -3.62
CA VAL A 135 -9.35 8.86 -2.73
C VAL A 135 -10.62 8.03 -2.77
N ALA A 136 -11.10 7.66 -3.96
CA ALA A 136 -12.32 6.87 -4.12
C ALA A 136 -12.23 5.53 -3.40
N VAL A 137 -11.13 4.78 -3.58
CA VAL A 137 -10.94 3.51 -2.86
C VAL A 137 -10.73 3.78 -1.35
N GLY A 138 -9.98 4.82 -1.00
CA GLY A 138 -9.70 5.22 0.39
C GLY A 138 -10.89 5.80 1.17
N TRP A 139 -12.02 6.08 0.52
CA TRP A 139 -13.25 6.58 1.14
C TRP A 139 -14.41 5.61 1.13
N VAL A 140 -14.21 4.37 0.69
CA VAL A 140 -15.25 3.33 0.69
C VAL A 140 -15.90 3.13 2.07
N MET A 141 -15.20 3.42 3.17
CA MET A 141 -15.70 3.27 4.54
C MET A 141 -16.35 4.54 5.13
N VAL A 142 -16.31 5.68 4.44
CA VAL A 142 -16.90 6.97 4.86
C VAL A 142 -18.28 7.12 4.26
#